data_AF-A0A2C5YHL9-F1
#
_entry.id   AF-A0A2C5YHL9-F1
#
_cell.length_a   1.000
_cell.length_b   1.000
_cell.length_c   1.000
_cell.angle_alpha   90.00
_cell.angle_beta   90.00
_cell.angle_gamma   90.00
#
_symmetry.space_group_name_H-M   'P 1'
#
loop_
_entity.id
_entity.type
_entity.pdbx_description
1 polymer ?
#
loop_
_entity_poly.entity_id
_entity_poly.type
_entity_poly.pdbx_seq_one_letter_code
_entity_poly.pdbx_strand_id
1 'polypeptide(L)'
;MAYGSSTVGAGGGSVPWALQVPLEIGGAVVAPGDVAFHDPDNGLVVIPRGALDRVLELLPGLVAADDKVKRDVGRGTSVRDAFKLHRAA
;
A
#
# COMPACT_ATOMS: atom_id res chain seq x y z
N MET A 1 -7.40 0.77 -11.57
CA MET A 1 -6.28 -0.17 -11.82
C MET A 1 -6.81 -1.49 -12.35
N ALA A 2 -6.01 -2.22 -13.13
CA ALA A 2 -6.31 -3.56 -13.60
C ALA A 2 -4.98 -4.26 -13.94
N TYR A 3 -4.96 -5.59 -14.01
CA TYR A 3 -3.78 -6.33 -14.49
C TYR A 3 -3.50 -6.13 -15.99
N GLY A 4 -4.49 -5.67 -16.74
CA GLY A 4 -4.37 -5.39 -18.17
C GLY A 4 -5.65 -4.80 -18.75
N SER A 5 -5.63 -4.54 -20.04
CA SER A 5 -6.79 -4.08 -20.81
C SER A 5 -7.16 -5.13 -21.87
N SER A 6 -8.45 -5.16 -22.22
CA SER A 6 -8.98 -6.03 -23.28
C SER A 6 -10.12 -5.32 -24.01
N THR A 7 -10.30 -5.65 -25.28
CA THR A 7 -11.41 -5.16 -26.12
C THR A 7 -12.62 -6.09 -26.09
N VAL A 8 -12.49 -7.30 -25.52
CA VAL A 8 -13.57 -8.28 -25.44
C VAL A 8 -14.40 -8.06 -24.17
N GLY A 9 -15.73 -8.02 -24.31
CA GLY A 9 -16.64 -7.90 -23.18
C GLY A 9 -16.69 -9.17 -22.31
N ALA A 10 -16.88 -8.98 -20.99
CA ALA A 10 -16.85 -10.07 -20.01
C ALA A 10 -18.06 -11.04 -20.09
N GLY A 11 -19.16 -10.63 -20.73
CA GLY A 11 -20.46 -11.34 -20.68
C GLY A 11 -20.49 -12.73 -21.31
N GLY A 12 -19.52 -13.07 -22.17
CA GLY A 12 -19.38 -14.43 -22.72
C GLY A 12 -18.58 -15.38 -21.85
N GLY A 13 -17.84 -14.88 -20.84
CA GLY A 13 -16.88 -15.68 -20.06
C GLY A 13 -17.04 -15.60 -18.54
N SER A 14 -17.86 -14.68 -18.02
CA SER A 14 -18.08 -14.52 -16.57
C SER A 14 -19.40 -13.83 -16.26
N VAL A 15 -19.94 -14.11 -15.08
CA VAL A 15 -21.13 -13.43 -14.53
C VAL A 15 -20.84 -12.96 -13.10
N PRO A 16 -21.34 -11.78 -12.68
CA PRO A 16 -21.25 -11.37 -11.28
C PRO A 16 -22.01 -12.35 -10.39
N TRP A 17 -21.36 -12.86 -9.35
CA TRP A 17 -21.95 -13.84 -8.45
C TRP A 17 -22.48 -13.21 -7.15
N ALA A 18 -21.69 -12.34 -6.52
CA ALA A 18 -22.03 -11.72 -5.24
C ALA A 18 -21.44 -10.32 -5.11
N LEU A 19 -22.01 -9.53 -4.20
CA LEU A 19 -21.53 -8.21 -3.81
C LEU A 19 -21.26 -8.20 -2.30
N GLN A 20 -20.31 -7.38 -1.87
CA GLN A 20 -19.97 -7.23 -0.45
C GLN A 20 -19.64 -8.56 0.24
N VAL A 21 -18.85 -9.40 -0.43
CA VAL A 21 -18.28 -10.62 0.14
C VAL A 21 -16.75 -10.51 0.21
N PRO A 22 -16.08 -11.16 1.17
CA PRO A 22 -14.62 -11.23 1.18
C PRO A 22 -14.07 -11.85 -0.10
N LEU A 23 -12.99 -11.27 -0.64
CA LEU A 23 -12.31 -11.74 -1.84
C LEU A 23 -10.85 -12.06 -1.53
N GLU A 24 -10.30 -13.10 -2.13
CA GLU A 24 -8.87 -13.36 -2.13
C GLU A 24 -8.24 -12.78 -3.41
N ILE A 25 -7.37 -11.79 -3.25
CA ILE A 25 -6.73 -11.06 -4.35
C ILE A 25 -5.22 -11.06 -4.09
N GLY A 26 -4.44 -11.70 -4.97
CA GLY A 26 -2.97 -11.72 -4.84
C GLY A 26 -2.46 -12.34 -3.53
N GLY A 27 -3.21 -13.29 -2.95
CA GLY A 27 -2.89 -13.92 -1.66
C GLY A 27 -3.31 -13.12 -0.43
N ALA A 28 -3.96 -11.96 -0.60
CA ALA A 28 -4.55 -11.18 0.49
C ALA A 28 -6.07 -11.33 0.51
N VAL A 29 -6.64 -11.48 1.71
CA VAL A 29 -8.09 -11.45 1.91
C VAL A 29 -8.54 -9.99 2.07
N VAL A 30 -9.41 -9.53 1.19
CA VAL A 30 -10.01 -8.19 1.19
C VAL A 30 -11.47 -8.31 1.59
N ALA A 31 -11.82 -7.71 2.72
CA ALA A 31 -13.18 -7.73 3.25
C ALA A 31 -13.93 -6.42 2.94
N PRO A 32 -15.26 -6.45 2.84
CA PRO A 32 -16.07 -5.24 2.78
C PRO A 32 -15.76 -4.33 3.98
N GLY A 33 -15.46 -3.06 3.71
CA GLY A 33 -15.13 -2.06 4.72
C GLY A 33 -13.62 -1.83 4.93
N ASP A 34 -12.76 -2.65 4.33
CA ASP A 34 -11.32 -2.37 4.26
C ASP A 34 -11.03 -1.15 3.39
N VAL A 35 -9.91 -0.48 3.66
CA VAL A 35 -9.51 0.74 2.94
C VAL A 35 -8.51 0.37 1.85
N ALA A 36 -8.89 0.59 0.60
CA ALA A 36 -8.01 0.46 -0.55
C ALA A 36 -7.33 1.80 -0.84
N PHE A 37 -5.99 1.82 -0.81
CA PHE A 37 -5.18 2.99 -1.18
C PHE A 37 -4.34 2.67 -2.41
N HIS A 38 -4.54 3.45 -3.47
CA HIS A 38 -3.85 3.28 -4.75
C HIS A 38 -3.04 4.51 -5.09
N ASP A 39 -1.74 4.30 -5.28
CA ASP A 39 -0.78 5.25 -5.79
C ASP A 39 -0.44 4.85 -7.25
N PRO A 40 -0.60 5.74 -8.24
CA PRO A 40 -0.25 5.45 -9.63
C PRO A 40 1.20 4.97 -9.84
N ASP A 41 2.13 5.44 -9.02
CA ASP A 41 3.57 5.11 -9.14
C ASP A 41 3.96 3.87 -8.34
N ASN A 42 3.31 3.64 -7.19
CA ASN A 42 3.70 2.59 -6.22
C ASN A 42 2.72 1.39 -6.16
N GLY A 43 1.53 1.50 -6.74
CA GLY A 43 0.53 0.44 -6.80
C GLY A 43 -0.56 0.52 -5.73
N LEU A 44 -1.14 -0.63 -5.37
CA LEU A 44 -2.28 -0.73 -4.44
C LEU A 44 -1.88 -1.42 -3.15
N VAL A 45 -2.36 -0.88 -2.03
CA VAL A 45 -2.41 -1.58 -0.76
C VAL A 45 -3.85 -1.60 -0.22
N VAL A 46 -4.21 -2.69 0.46
CA VAL A 46 -5.48 -2.80 1.18
C VAL A 46 -5.17 -2.85 2.67
N ILE A 47 -5.81 -1.97 3.43
CA ILE A 47 -5.65 -1.83 4.87
C ILE A 47 -6.89 -2.43 5.53
N PRO A 48 -6.74 -3.51 6.33
CA PRO A 48 -7.85 -4.06 7.09
C PRO A 48 -8.48 -2.99 7.98
N ARG A 49 -9.82 -2.92 8.02
CA ARG A 49 -10.54 -1.88 8.78
C ARG A 49 -10.07 -1.76 10.24
N GLY A 50 -9.82 -2.88 10.91
CA GLY A 50 -9.36 -2.91 12.30
C GLY A 50 -7.91 -2.47 12.51
N ALA A 51 -7.10 -2.37 11.45
CA ALA A 51 -5.72 -1.92 11.52
C ALA A 51 -5.55 -0.45 11.07
N LEU A 52 -6.62 0.19 10.58
CA LEU A 52 -6.55 1.52 9.98
C LEU A 52 -5.98 2.58 10.92
N ASP A 53 -6.50 2.66 12.14
CA ASP A 53 -6.08 3.68 13.11
C ASP A 53 -4.58 3.54 13.46
N ARG A 54 -4.13 2.30 13.68
CA ARG A 54 -2.72 2.01 13.92
C ARG A 54 -1.83 2.43 12.75
N VAL A 55 -2.28 2.22 11.51
CA VAL A 55 -1.52 2.66 10.32
C VAL A 55 -1.44 4.19 10.30
N LEU A 56 -2.55 4.89 10.53
CA LEU A 56 -2.58 6.35 10.54
C LEU A 56 -1.71 6.96 11.65
N GLU A 57 -1.61 6.31 12.81
CA GLU A 57 -0.73 6.74 13.89
C GLU A 57 0.77 6.56 13.56
N LEU A 58 1.14 5.47 12.88
CA LEU A 58 2.53 5.15 12.56
C LEU A 58 3.10 5.96 11.39
N LEU A 59 2.26 6.28 10.39
CA LEU A 59 2.71 6.89 9.12
C LEU A 59 3.48 8.22 9.30
N PRO A 60 3.03 9.19 10.12
CA PRO A 60 3.76 10.45 10.28
C PRO A 60 5.19 10.27 10.80
N GLY A 61 5.40 9.33 11.73
CA GLY A 61 6.72 9.02 12.28
C GLY A 61 7.65 8.44 11.23
N LEU A 62 7.15 7.50 10.41
CA LEU A 62 7.91 6.89 9.33
C LEU A 62 8.30 7.90 8.26
N VAL A 63 7.38 8.78 7.86
CA VAL A 63 7.65 9.84 6.87
C VAL A 63 8.71 10.80 7.40
N ALA A 64 8.59 11.25 8.65
CA ALA A 64 9.55 12.17 9.25
C ALA A 64 10.95 11.55 9.38
N ALA A 65 11.05 10.25 9.66
CA ALA A 65 12.31 9.52 9.67
C ALA A 65 12.92 9.44 8.26
N ASP A 66 12.14 9.06 7.25
CA ASP A 66 12.61 8.95 5.87
C ASP A 66 13.06 10.31 5.30
N ASP A 67 12.40 11.40 5.66
CA ASP A 67 12.83 12.75 5.26
C ASP A 67 14.17 13.16 5.88
N LYS A 68 14.46 12.73 7.11
CA LYS A 68 15.78 12.95 7.74
C LYS A 68 16.86 12.13 7.03
N VAL A 69 16.57 10.86 6.72
CA VAL A 69 17.49 10.00 5.96
C VAL A 69 17.83 10.63 4.61
N LYS A 70 16.82 11.06 3.85
CA LYS A 70 17.02 11.71 2.55
C LYS A 70 17.93 12.93 2.63
N ARG A 71 17.78 13.77 3.67
CA ARG A 71 18.65 14.95 3.88
C ARG A 71 20.09 14.57 4.15
N ASP A 72 20.34 13.58 5.00
CA ASP A 72 21.70 13.20 5.37
C ASP A 72 22.43 12.47 4.23
N VAL A 73 21.71 11.65 3.47
CA VAL A 73 22.23 11.06 2.23
C VAL A 73 22.56 12.15 1.21
N GLY A 74 21.70 13.15 1.04
CA GLY A 74 21.97 14.31 0.17
C GLY A 74 23.19 15.14 0.58
N ARG A 75 23.63 15.03 1.84
CA ARG A 75 24.85 15.66 2.37
C ARG A 75 26.10 14.77 2.27
N GLY A 76 25.99 13.59 1.66
CA GLY A 76 27.09 12.66 1.44
C GLY A 76 27.28 11.60 2.53
N THR A 77 26.35 11.49 3.49
CA THR A 77 26.38 10.39 4.47
C THR A 77 25.95 9.08 3.81
N SER A 78 26.54 7.95 4.24
CA SER A 78 26.14 6.64 3.70
C SER A 78 24.68 6.33 4.03
N VAL A 79 23.98 5.67 3.10
CA VAL A 79 22.57 5.26 3.28
C VAL A 79 22.40 4.42 4.54
N ARG A 80 23.34 3.50 4.81
CA ARG A 80 23.33 2.63 5.99
C ARG A 80 23.38 3.43 7.29
N ASP A 81 24.26 4.42 7.37
CA ASP A 81 24.45 5.20 8.59
C ASP A 81 23.29 6.16 8.83
N ALA A 82 22.76 6.76 7.76
CA ALA A 82 21.56 7.60 7.83
C ALA A 82 20.33 6.80 8.32
N PHE A 83 20.12 5.58 7.82
CA PHE A 83 19.03 4.71 8.30
C PHE A 83 19.20 4.29 9.77
N LYS A 84 20.43 3.95 10.20
CA LYS A 84 20.69 3.65 11.61
C LYS A 84 20.40 4.82 12.52
N LEU A 85 20.66 6.05 12.10
CA LEU A 85 20.46 7.24 12.92
C LEU A 85 18.98 7.60 13.10
N HIS A 86 18.16 7.44 12.05
CA HIS A 86 16.79 7.98 12.03
C HIS A 86 15.70 6.91 12.10
N ARG A 87 16.01 5.64 11.83
CA ARG A 87 15.04 4.53 11.75
C ARG A 87 15.31 3.41 12.77
N ALA A 88 16.32 3.56 13.63
CA ALA A 88 16.58 2.62 14.73
C ALA A 88 15.72 2.98 15.95
N ALA A 89 14.42 2.66 15.87
CA ALA A 89 13.52 2.51 17.01
C ALA A 89 12.42 1.52 16.62
#